data_AF-A0A353YDJ3-F1
#
_entry.id   AF-A0A353YDJ3-F1
#
_cell.length_a   1.000
_cell.length_b   1.000
_cell.length_c   1.000
_cell.angle_alpha   90.00
_cell.angle_beta   90.00
_cell.angle_gamma   90.00
#
_symmetry.space_group_name_H-M   'P 1'
#
loop_
_entity.id
_entity.type
_entity.pdbx_description
1 polymer ?
#
loop_
_entity_poly.entity_id
_entity_poly.type
_entity_poly.pdbx_seq_one_letter_code
_entity_poly.pdbx_strand_id
1 'polypeptide(L)'
;MALPPDDPCRPPREYPRPGPVYACACPSAVGAHPRPAGRAVIDRFTAALEAVGGHVHHGREALDRLRGEGVSVTPCLALVAETGTVVVSSRLLGGRRPSLVDPVHVVEARADQLVPDLATALTVIEPELRASSAVTLITGPSRTADIEQTLIRGVHGPGDVHVVFV
;
A
#
# COMPACT_ATOMS: atom_id res chain seq x y z
N MET A 1 -2.67 -33.27 -19.87
CA MET A 1 -1.25 -33.63 -19.80
C MET A 1 -0.78 -33.26 -18.40
N ALA A 2 -0.64 -34.23 -17.50
CA ALA A 2 -0.23 -33.95 -16.11
C ALA A 2 1.29 -33.75 -16.08
N LEU A 3 1.75 -32.66 -15.48
CA LEU A 3 3.18 -32.41 -15.28
C LEU A 3 3.78 -33.48 -14.34
N PRO A 4 5.05 -33.87 -14.56
CA PRO A 4 5.72 -34.87 -13.73
C PRO A 4 5.77 -34.45 -12.26
N PRO A 5 5.76 -35.41 -11.32
CA PRO A 5 5.59 -35.15 -9.88
C PRO A 5 6.70 -34.28 -9.27
N ASP A 6 7.89 -34.27 -9.88
CA ASP A 6 9.11 -33.61 -9.38
C ASP A 6 9.50 -32.36 -10.19
N ASP A 7 8.54 -31.71 -10.86
CA ASP A 7 8.81 -30.45 -11.56
C ASP A 7 9.19 -29.33 -10.54
N PRO A 8 10.43 -28.82 -10.55
CA PRO A 8 10.87 -27.75 -9.65
C PRO A 8 10.14 -26.42 -9.90
N CYS A 9 9.45 -26.28 -11.03
CA CYS A 9 8.61 -25.13 -11.36
C CYS A 9 7.15 -25.28 -10.90
N ARG A 10 6.78 -26.39 -10.25
CA ARG A 10 5.42 -26.61 -9.76
C ARG A 10 5.15 -25.74 -8.53
N PRO A 11 4.17 -24.81 -8.57
CA PRO A 11 3.84 -24.01 -7.41
C PRO A 11 3.29 -24.93 -6.28
N PRO A 12 3.59 -24.62 -5.01
CA PRO A 12 3.08 -25.41 -3.89
C PRO A 12 1.55 -25.39 -3.89
N ARG A 13 0.93 -26.52 -3.52
CA ARG A 13 -0.53 -26.66 -3.48
C ARG A 13 -1.20 -25.72 -2.48
N GLU A 14 -0.47 -25.37 -1.42
CA GLU A 14 -0.88 -24.38 -0.42
C GLU A 14 0.31 -23.48 -0.09
N TYR A 15 0.10 -22.17 -0.22
CA TYR A 15 1.01 -21.21 0.36
C TYR A 15 0.69 -21.11 1.86
N PRO A 16 1.70 -21.16 2.75
CA PRO A 16 1.47 -20.95 4.17
C PRO A 16 0.77 -19.61 4.38
N ARG A 17 -0.32 -19.60 5.16
CA ARG A 17 -1.02 -18.36 5.48
C ARG A 17 -0.04 -17.38 6.14
N PRO A 18 -0.01 -16.10 5.74
CA PRO A 18 0.78 -15.09 6.41
C PRO A 18 0.57 -15.13 7.92
N GLY A 19 1.65 -15.32 8.69
CA GLY A 19 1.70 -14.77 10.03
C GLY A 19 1.70 -13.23 9.96
N PRO A 20 1.31 -12.53 11.02
CA PRO A 20 1.32 -11.08 11.04
C PRO A 20 2.75 -10.54 10.84
N VAL A 21 2.93 -9.68 9.84
CA VAL A 21 4.23 -9.05 9.56
C VAL A 21 4.36 -7.83 10.49
N TYR A 22 5.05 -8.02 11.62
CA TYR A 22 5.29 -6.95 12.58
C TYR A 22 6.67 -6.30 12.40
N ALA A 23 6.64 -4.97 12.34
CA ALA A 23 7.69 -3.99 12.64
C ALA A 23 9.15 -4.28 12.23
N CYS A 24 9.62 -3.57 11.20
CA CYS A 24 11.00 -3.19 10.94
C CYS A 24 11.03 -1.68 11.12
N ALA A 25 11.88 -1.20 12.02
CA ALA A 25 12.09 0.21 12.26
C ALA A 25 12.80 0.82 11.04
N CYS A 26 12.04 1.29 10.05
CA CYS A 26 12.57 2.20 9.05
C CYS A 26 12.53 3.63 9.60
N PRO A 27 13.62 4.41 9.46
CA PRO A 27 13.75 5.72 10.05
C PRO A 27 12.65 6.62 9.51
N SER A 28 12.01 7.35 10.42
CA SER A 28 10.94 8.31 10.25
C SER A 28 11.20 9.46 9.26
N ALA A 29 12.28 9.42 8.47
CA ALA A 29 12.82 10.54 7.70
C ALA A 29 12.73 10.37 6.17
N VAL A 30 12.21 9.24 5.65
CA VAL A 30 12.10 9.06 4.20
C VAL A 30 10.81 9.72 3.70
N GLY A 31 10.95 10.88 3.06
CA GLY A 31 9.88 11.52 2.28
C GLY A 31 9.04 12.61 2.97
N ALA A 32 9.45 13.12 4.13
CA ALA A 32 8.75 14.23 4.78
C ALA A 32 8.88 15.54 3.97
N HIS A 33 7.75 16.10 3.54
CA HIS A 33 7.66 17.44 3.01
C HIS A 33 7.82 18.47 4.15
N PRO A 34 8.60 19.55 3.99
CA PRO A 34 8.98 20.47 5.08
C PRO A 34 7.83 21.28 5.70
N ARG A 35 6.58 21.12 5.23
CA ARG A 35 5.38 21.64 5.89
C ARG A 35 4.33 20.54 6.01
N PRO A 36 3.74 20.34 7.20
CA PRO A 36 2.60 19.43 7.32
C PRO A 36 1.49 19.92 6.40
N ALA A 37 0.89 18.99 5.66
CA ALA A 37 -0.17 19.33 4.75
C ALA A 37 -1.35 19.98 5.49
N GLY A 38 -1.85 21.09 4.94
CA GLY A 38 -3.05 21.73 5.45
C GLY A 38 -4.27 20.83 5.31
N ARG A 39 -5.30 21.05 6.13
CA ARG A 39 -6.52 20.24 6.16
C ARG A 39 -7.12 20.00 4.77
N ALA A 40 -7.15 21.03 3.93
CA ALA A 40 -7.65 20.96 2.56
C ALA A 40 -6.94 19.91 1.67
N VAL A 41 -5.65 19.67 1.88
CA VAL A 41 -4.88 18.70 1.08
C VAL A 41 -5.19 17.27 1.55
N ILE A 42 -5.35 17.07 2.86
CA ILE A 42 -5.81 15.80 3.44
C ILE A 42 -7.23 15.48 2.95
N ASP A 43 -8.11 16.47 2.92
CA ASP A 43 -9.48 16.30 2.42
C ASP A 43 -9.46 15.93 0.92
N ARG A 44 -8.58 16.54 0.12
CA ARG A 44 -8.40 16.19 -1.30
C ARG A 44 -7.91 14.74 -1.48
N PHE A 45 -6.90 14.35 -0.70
CA PHE A 45 -6.41 12.96 -0.70
C PHE A 45 -7.51 11.97 -0.33
N THR A 46 -8.28 12.29 0.72
CA THR A 46 -9.37 11.47 1.21
C THR A 46 -10.43 11.28 0.14
N ALA A 47 -10.90 12.37 -0.46
CA ALA A 47 -11.87 12.32 -1.55
C ALA A 47 -11.36 11.50 -2.74
N ALA A 48 -10.09 11.65 -3.11
CA ALA A 48 -9.50 10.92 -4.24
C ALA A 48 -9.37 9.42 -3.95
N LEU A 49 -8.91 9.04 -2.75
CA LEU A 49 -8.77 7.63 -2.36
C LEU A 49 -10.14 6.95 -2.20
N GLU A 50 -11.12 7.63 -1.62
CA GLU A 50 -12.49 7.11 -1.48
C GLU A 50 -13.19 6.95 -2.84
N ALA A 51 -12.95 7.86 -3.80
CA ALA A 51 -13.48 7.76 -5.15
C ALA A 51 -13.01 6.49 -5.90
N VAL A 52 -11.80 6.00 -5.59
CA VAL A 52 -11.29 4.74 -6.13
C VAL A 52 -11.63 3.52 -5.27
N GLY A 53 -12.33 3.70 -4.15
CA GLY A 53 -12.81 2.64 -3.26
C GLY A 53 -11.85 2.27 -2.13
N GLY A 54 -10.86 3.12 -1.83
CA GLY A 54 -10.07 3.01 -0.59
C GLY A 54 -10.75 3.70 0.59
N HIS A 55 -10.13 3.61 1.75
CA HIS A 55 -10.68 4.14 3.00
C HIS A 55 -9.64 4.95 3.77
N VAL A 56 -10.04 6.09 4.33
CA VAL A 56 -9.19 6.90 5.21
C VAL A 56 -9.71 6.84 6.65
N HIS A 57 -8.78 6.72 7.59
CA HIS A 57 -9.02 6.75 9.03
C HIS A 57 -8.04 7.68 9.73
N HIS A 58 -8.34 8.06 10.96
CA HIS A 58 -7.50 8.93 11.77
C HIS A 58 -7.27 8.36 13.17
N GLY A 59 -6.04 8.52 13.67
CA GLY A 59 -5.63 8.16 15.03
C GLY A 59 -5.15 6.72 15.18
N ARG A 60 -4.31 6.49 16.19
CA ARG A 60 -3.74 5.16 16.52
C ARG A 60 -4.81 4.12 16.83
N GLU A 61 -5.91 4.52 17.47
CA GLU A 61 -7.00 3.59 17.78
C GLU A 61 -7.61 2.97 16.51
N ALA A 62 -7.69 3.72 15.41
CA ALA A 62 -8.18 3.19 14.15
C ALA A 62 -7.19 2.18 13.55
N LEU A 63 -5.89 2.47 13.64
CA LEU A 63 -4.84 1.54 13.23
C LEU A 63 -4.92 0.23 14.01
N ASP A 64 -5.13 0.30 15.33
CA ASP A 64 -5.21 -0.88 16.18
C ASP A 64 -6.46 -1.74 15.89
N ARG A 65 -7.60 -1.11 15.57
CA ARG A 65 -8.83 -1.83 15.17
C ARG A 65 -8.71 -2.58 13.85
N LEU A 66 -7.89 -2.07 12.92
CA LEU A 66 -7.72 -2.68 11.59
C LEU A 66 -6.73 -3.85 11.61
N ARG A 67 -5.96 -4.03 12.68
CA ARG A 67 -5.01 -5.15 12.79
C ARG A 67 -5.75 -6.48 12.94
N GLY A 68 -5.24 -7.51 12.29
CA GLY A 68 -5.80 -8.85 12.35
C GLY A 68 -5.09 -9.83 11.43
N GLU A 69 -5.61 -11.05 11.35
CA GLU A 69 -5.12 -12.06 10.41
C GLU A 69 -5.41 -11.65 8.96
N GLY A 70 -4.41 -11.81 8.07
CA GLY A 70 -4.55 -11.42 6.66
C GLY A 70 -4.44 -9.91 6.39
N VAL A 71 -4.16 -9.10 7.41
CA VAL A 71 -3.93 -7.66 7.26
C VAL A 71 -2.44 -7.36 7.31
N SER A 72 -1.97 -6.62 6.33
CA SER A 72 -0.62 -6.05 6.34
C SER A 72 -0.65 -4.59 6.76
N VAL A 73 0.25 -4.20 7.66
CA VAL A 73 0.41 -2.80 8.08
C VAL A 73 1.78 -2.33 7.66
N THR A 74 1.85 -1.27 6.85
CA THR A 74 3.12 -0.71 6.38
C THR A 74 3.17 0.80 6.50
N PRO A 75 4.34 1.40 6.76
CA PRO A 75 4.53 2.82 6.50
C PRO A 75 4.50 3.08 4.99
N CYS A 76 4.33 4.34 4.60
CA CYS A 76 4.51 4.81 3.23
C CYS A 76 5.71 5.75 3.10
N LEU A 77 6.18 5.95 1.87
CA LEU A 77 7.17 6.98 1.53
C LEU A 77 6.53 8.34 1.30
N ALA A 78 5.42 8.36 0.54
CA ALA A 78 4.70 9.55 0.15
C ALA A 78 3.24 9.21 -0.17
N LEU A 79 2.39 10.23 -0.11
CA LEU A 79 0.96 10.16 -0.43
C LEU A 79 0.63 11.25 -1.44
N VAL A 80 0.02 10.91 -2.56
CA VAL A 80 -0.32 11.86 -3.63
C VAL A 80 -1.76 12.31 -3.47
N ALA A 81 -1.95 13.58 -3.12
CA ALA A 81 -3.27 14.14 -2.87
C ALA A 81 -4.15 14.21 -4.12
N GLU A 82 -3.57 14.44 -5.31
CA GLU A 82 -4.32 14.52 -6.55
C GLU A 82 -5.07 13.23 -6.90
N THR A 83 -4.42 12.08 -6.71
CA THR A 83 -4.92 10.78 -7.17
C THR A 83 -5.33 9.85 -6.02
N GLY A 84 -5.08 10.23 -4.77
CA GLY A 84 -5.29 9.34 -3.62
C GLY A 84 -4.29 8.16 -3.62
N THR A 85 -3.10 8.36 -4.17
CA THR A 85 -2.11 7.28 -4.33
C THR A 85 -1.20 7.18 -3.11
N VAL A 86 -0.95 5.96 -2.66
CA VAL A 86 0.07 5.66 -1.66
C VAL A 86 1.33 5.13 -2.34
N VAL A 87 2.49 5.64 -1.95
CA VAL A 87 3.79 5.16 -2.42
C VAL A 87 4.46 4.30 -1.35
N VAL A 88 4.77 3.05 -1.68
CA VAL A 88 5.41 2.07 -0.78
C VAL A 88 6.68 1.53 -1.43
N SER A 89 7.75 1.35 -0.66
CA SER A 89 9.00 0.74 -1.12
C SER A 89 9.11 -0.71 -0.63
N SER A 90 9.75 -1.56 -1.44
CA SER A 90 10.08 -2.93 -1.06
C SER A 90 11.11 -3.03 0.07
N ARG A 91 11.72 -1.92 0.49
CA ARG A 91 12.61 -1.87 1.66
C ARG A 91 11.84 -1.60 2.95
N LEU A 92 10.60 -1.14 2.84
CA LEU A 92 9.72 -0.98 3.98
C LEU A 92 9.22 -2.34 4.46
N LEU A 93 8.49 -2.28 5.57
CA LEU A 93 7.88 -3.44 6.21
C LEU A 93 7.12 -4.35 5.25
N GLY A 94 7.41 -5.65 5.31
CA GLY A 94 6.75 -6.67 4.47
C GLY A 94 7.25 -6.76 3.03
N GLY A 95 8.20 -5.92 2.61
CA GLY A 95 8.77 -5.99 1.28
C GLY A 95 7.74 -5.73 0.18
N ARG A 96 7.60 -6.65 -0.78
CA ARG A 96 6.61 -6.54 -1.87
C ARG A 96 5.27 -7.21 -1.56
N ARG A 97 5.19 -7.96 -0.46
CA ARG A 97 4.03 -8.79 -0.13
C ARG A 97 2.76 -7.98 0.18
N PRO A 98 2.81 -6.91 1.00
CA PRO A 98 1.62 -6.11 1.35
C PRO A 98 0.85 -5.60 0.14
N SER A 99 1.57 -5.19 -0.90
CA SER A 99 0.97 -4.62 -2.11
C SER A 99 0.53 -5.66 -3.15
N LEU A 100 0.89 -6.93 -2.99
CA LEU A 100 0.70 -7.96 -4.03
C LEU A 100 -0.12 -9.16 -3.57
N VAL A 101 -0.03 -9.55 -2.30
CA VAL A 101 -0.54 -10.84 -1.80
C VAL A 101 -1.57 -10.66 -0.71
N ASP A 102 -1.35 -9.71 0.20
CA ASP A 102 -2.19 -9.60 1.38
C ASP A 102 -3.55 -8.99 1.00
N PRO A 103 -4.68 -9.61 1.40
CA PRO A 103 -6.01 -9.19 0.94
C PRO A 103 -6.39 -7.80 1.44
N VAL A 104 -5.87 -7.40 2.59
CA VAL A 104 -6.07 -6.07 3.17
C VAL A 104 -4.71 -5.43 3.40
N HIS A 105 -4.57 -4.21 2.88
CA HIS A 105 -3.37 -3.40 3.07
C HIS A 105 -3.71 -2.11 3.82
N VAL A 106 -3.18 -2.00 5.03
CA VAL A 106 -3.30 -0.82 5.89
C VAL A 106 -1.99 -0.04 5.84
N VAL A 107 -2.10 1.24 5.56
CA VAL A 107 -0.97 2.15 5.45
C VAL A 107 -0.99 3.09 6.64
N GLU A 108 0.07 3.05 7.44
CA GLU A 108 0.32 4.04 8.49
C GLU A 108 0.98 5.27 7.84
N ALA A 109 0.29 6.39 7.90
CA ALA A 109 0.63 7.60 7.15
C ALA A 109 0.72 8.81 8.09
N ARG A 110 1.60 9.75 7.75
CA ARG A 110 1.70 11.04 8.44
C ARG A 110 1.35 12.18 7.48
N ALA A 111 0.80 13.26 8.03
CA ALA A 111 0.39 14.43 7.24
C ALA A 111 1.56 15.17 6.56
N ASP A 112 2.80 15.00 7.04
CA ASP A 112 4.02 15.55 6.42
C ASP A 112 4.46 14.78 5.16
N GLN A 113 3.95 13.57 4.93
CA GLN A 113 4.28 12.75 3.75
C GLN A 113 3.35 13.01 2.57
N LEU A 114 2.37 13.90 2.76
CA LEU A 114 1.36 14.22 1.76
C LEU A 114 1.90 15.29 0.80
N VAL A 115 1.91 14.95 -0.49
CA VAL A 115 2.39 15.79 -1.59
C VAL A 115 1.25 16.08 -2.57
N PRO A 116 1.27 17.23 -3.27
CA PRO A 116 0.17 17.62 -4.15
C PRO A 116 -0.02 16.68 -5.33
N ASP A 117 1.07 16.28 -5.99
CA ASP A 117 1.06 15.57 -7.27
C ASP A 117 2.15 14.47 -7.34
N LEU A 118 2.02 13.62 -8.35
CA LEU A 118 2.91 12.48 -8.56
C LEU A 118 4.35 12.91 -8.90
N ALA A 119 4.53 14.00 -9.64
CA ALA A 119 5.86 14.48 -10.01
C ALA A 119 6.66 14.87 -8.77
N THR A 120 6.03 15.60 -7.85
CA THR A 120 6.58 15.97 -6.54
C THR A 120 6.90 14.73 -5.73
N ALA A 121 6.01 13.74 -5.72
CA ALA A 121 6.25 12.47 -5.03
C ALA A 121 7.52 11.78 -5.54
N LEU A 122 7.67 11.65 -6.87
CA LEU A 122 8.83 11.02 -7.50
C LEU A 122 10.14 11.76 -7.20
N THR A 123 10.11 13.09 -7.14
CA THR A 123 11.28 13.90 -6.71
C THR A 123 11.64 13.64 -5.25
N VAL A 124 10.65 13.60 -4.37
CA VAL A 124 10.86 13.39 -2.92
C VAL A 124 11.43 11.99 -2.62
N ILE A 125 11.02 10.97 -3.37
CA ILE A 125 11.44 9.57 -3.16
C ILE A 125 12.66 9.16 -4.02
N GLU A 126 13.26 10.08 -4.79
CA GLU A 126 14.38 9.77 -5.70
C GLU A 126 15.53 8.98 -5.05
N PRO A 127 15.97 9.28 -3.81
CA PRO A 127 17.00 8.47 -3.15
C PRO A 127 16.55 7.01 -2.92
N GLU A 128 15.29 6.83 -2.56
CA GLU A 128 14.71 5.53 -2.25
C GLU A 128 14.46 4.70 -3.53
N LEU A 129 14.15 5.36 -4.66
CA LEU A 129 14.06 4.71 -5.97
C LEU A 129 15.38 4.04 -6.37
N ARG A 130 16.53 4.63 -6.02
CA ARG A 130 17.84 4.03 -6.29
C ARG A 130 18.21 2.90 -5.32
N ALA A 131 17.72 2.97 -4.08
CA ALA A 131 18.06 2.00 -3.03
C ALA A 131 17.15 0.75 -3.04
N SER A 132 15.93 0.88 -3.57
CA SER A 132 14.88 -0.14 -3.51
C SER A 132 14.83 -1.00 -4.75
N SER A 133 14.55 -2.29 -4.57
CA SER A 133 14.36 -3.19 -5.72
C SER A 133 13.00 -3.00 -6.40
N ALA A 134 12.01 -2.45 -5.68
CA ALA A 134 10.74 -2.00 -6.25
C ALA A 134 10.14 -0.87 -5.41
N VAL A 135 9.43 0.03 -6.09
CA VAL A 135 8.52 1.01 -5.50
C VAL A 135 7.16 0.80 -6.13
N THR A 136 6.12 0.73 -5.30
CA THR A 136 4.74 0.46 -5.71
C THR A 136 3.87 1.67 -5.44
N LEU A 137 3.08 2.04 -6.43
CA LEU A 137 2.10 3.11 -6.36
C LEU A 137 0.71 2.47 -6.29
N ILE A 138 0.02 2.65 -5.18
CA ILE A 138 -1.27 2.04 -4.88
C ILE A 138 -2.34 3.12 -4.94
N THR A 139 -3.14 3.11 -6.00
CA THR A 139 -4.23 4.07 -6.24
C THR A 139 -5.58 3.41 -5.96
N GLY A 140 -5.74 2.92 -4.74
CA GLY A 140 -6.92 2.17 -4.28
C GLY A 140 -6.82 0.65 -4.44
N PRO A 141 -7.92 -0.07 -4.16
CA PRO A 141 -7.96 -1.52 -4.18
C PRO A 141 -7.77 -2.11 -5.58
N SER A 142 -7.17 -3.29 -5.63
CA SER A 142 -6.98 -4.06 -6.86
C SER A 142 -8.33 -4.44 -7.45
N ARG A 143 -8.57 -4.04 -8.71
CA ARG A 143 -9.79 -4.34 -9.46
C ARG A 143 -9.41 -4.83 -10.85
N THR A 144 -9.89 -6.01 -11.20
CA THR A 144 -9.73 -6.59 -12.54
C THR A 144 -11.12 -6.90 -13.07
N ALA A 145 -11.43 -6.38 -14.26
CA ALA A 145 -12.61 -6.81 -15.01
C ALA A 145 -12.18 -7.96 -15.92
N ASP A 146 -12.84 -9.10 -15.83
CA ASP A 146 -12.67 -10.17 -16.81
C ASP A 146 -13.30 -9.78 -18.17
N ILE A 147 -12.98 -10.50 -19.24
CA ILE A 147 -13.56 -10.32 -20.58
C ILE A 147 -15.10 -10.39 -20.52
N GLU A 148 -15.65 -11.14 -19.57
CA GLU A 148 -17.08 -11.24 -19.29
C GLU A 148 -17.67 -10.05 -18.48
N GLN A 149 -16.91 -8.96 -18.32
CA GLN A 149 -17.29 -7.72 -17.62
C GLN A 149 -17.62 -7.87 -16.12
N THR A 150 -17.28 -9.00 -15.52
CA THR A 150 -17.42 -9.18 -14.07
C THR A 150 -16.23 -8.54 -13.37
N LEU A 151 -16.51 -7.57 -12.48
CA LEU A 151 -15.49 -6.92 -11.66
C LEU A 151 -15.11 -7.82 -10.49
N ILE A 152 -13.88 -8.31 -10.50
CA ILE A 152 -13.29 -9.09 -9.41
C ILE A 152 -12.30 -8.17 -8.67
N ARG A 153 -12.42 -8.12 -7.35
CA ARG A 153 -11.51 -7.38 -6.47
C ARG A 153 -10.44 -8.30 -5.90
N GLY A 154 -9.22 -7.78 -5.74
CA GLY A 154 -8.16 -8.46 -4.99
C GLY A 154 -7.43 -9.59 -5.72
N VAL A 155 -7.47 -9.62 -7.06
CA VAL A 155 -6.81 -10.69 -7.85
C VAL A 155 -5.29 -10.52 -7.92
N HIS A 156 -4.83 -9.26 -8.04
CA HIS A 156 -3.42 -8.92 -8.28
C HIS A 156 -2.84 -7.97 -7.22
N GLY A 157 -3.45 -7.95 -6.04
CA GLY A 157 -3.09 -7.05 -4.95
C GLY A 157 -4.21 -6.97 -3.90
N PRO A 158 -4.10 -6.07 -2.92
CA PRO A 158 -5.09 -5.94 -1.86
C PRO A 158 -6.49 -5.63 -2.43
N GLY A 159 -7.47 -6.38 -1.95
CA GLY A 159 -8.90 -6.15 -2.24
C GLY A 159 -9.44 -4.94 -1.49
N ASP A 160 -8.85 -4.60 -0.35
CA ASP A 160 -9.16 -3.41 0.45
C ASP A 160 -7.88 -2.66 0.84
N VAL A 161 -7.92 -1.34 0.67
CA VAL A 161 -6.81 -0.44 1.01
C VAL A 161 -7.29 0.59 2.01
N HIS A 162 -6.62 0.64 3.16
CA HIS A 162 -6.89 1.61 4.22
C HIS A 162 -5.67 2.49 4.45
N VAL A 163 -5.88 3.79 4.62
CA VAL A 163 -4.85 4.74 5.04
C VAL A 163 -5.24 5.28 6.40
N VAL A 164 -4.34 5.19 7.37
CA VAL A 164 -4.56 5.71 8.73
C VAL A 164 -3.57 6.84 8.97
N PHE A 165 -4.10 8.06 9.12
CA PHE A 165 -3.29 9.20 9.54
C PHE A 165 -3.05 9.12 11.04
N VAL A 166 -1.79 9.00 11.46
CA VAL A 166 -1.34 8.89 12.86
C VAL A 166 -0.49 10.06 13.33
#